data_AF-A0A2H9YPH1-F1
#
_entry.id   AF-A0A2H9YPH1-F1
#
_cell.length_a   1.000
_cell.length_b   1.000
_cell.length_c   1.000
_cell.angle_alpha   90.00
_cell.angle_beta   90.00
_cell.angle_gamma   90.00
#
_symmetry.space_group_name_H-M   'P 1'
#
loop_
_entity.id
_entity.type
_entity.pdbx_description
1 polymer ?
#
loop_
_entity_poly.entity_id
_entity_poly.type
_entity_poly.pdbx_seq_one_letter_code
_entity_poly.pdbx_strand_id
1 'polypeptide(L)'
;MTIHKTNSITNYLDNIAPFYYFLIIPFVIALTIICFDFEFRGIFPNTQQLQISSKHKFLNDFFAMCTWITIALIFFSRKFIGLKPEIQLQVQNDVIKQIRTRDGLAMYSATMTFFFIFFIICISLTWFPSDPTLPETGSKGYILKKALYFAKPGLILFIQYFKYTLSLLFILYFVHILDARKIIKEQSKI
;
A
#
# COMPACT_ATOMS: atom_id res chain seq x y z
N MET A 1 -4.02 1.99 32.79
CA MET A 1 -3.67 1.98 31.35
C MET A 1 -4.98 2.10 30.58
N THR A 2 -5.27 3.31 30.09
CA THR A 2 -6.54 3.64 29.43
C THR A 2 -6.61 2.88 28.12
N ILE A 3 -7.41 1.81 28.09
CA ILE A 3 -7.71 1.07 26.86
C ILE A 3 -8.57 2.02 26.02
N HIS A 4 -7.91 2.83 25.17
CA HIS A 4 -8.61 3.45 24.06
C HIS A 4 -9.33 2.33 23.32
N LYS A 5 -10.66 2.45 23.19
CA LYS A 5 -11.52 1.59 22.38
C LYS A 5 -11.05 1.66 20.92
N THR A 6 -9.97 0.96 20.64
CA THR A 6 -9.33 0.84 19.35
C THR A 6 -10.06 -0.26 18.59
N ASN A 7 -10.35 0.00 17.33
CA ASN A 7 -11.00 -0.96 16.44
C ASN A 7 -10.10 -2.21 16.34
N SER A 8 -10.68 -3.42 16.29
CA SER A 8 -9.88 -4.65 16.17
C SER A 8 -9.00 -4.64 14.93
N ILE A 9 -9.49 -4.04 13.84
CA ILE A 9 -8.72 -3.86 12.61
C ILE A 9 -7.50 -2.99 12.90
N THR A 10 -7.64 -1.85 13.59
CA THR A 10 -6.48 -0.99 13.88
C THR A 10 -5.45 -1.70 14.77
N ASN A 11 -5.89 -2.47 15.78
CA ASN A 11 -4.98 -3.24 16.64
C ASN A 11 -4.29 -4.39 15.90
N TYR A 12 -5.01 -5.04 15.00
CA TYR A 12 -4.47 -6.08 14.12
C TYR A 12 -3.40 -5.50 13.19
N LEU A 13 -3.70 -4.37 12.56
CA LEU A 13 -2.77 -3.69 11.65
C LEU A 13 -1.51 -3.23 12.38
N ASP A 14 -1.64 -2.58 13.52
CA ASP A 14 -0.51 -2.12 14.34
C ASP A 14 0.37 -3.29 14.84
N ASN A 15 -0.20 -4.49 15.00
CA ASN A 15 0.55 -5.66 15.44
C ASN A 15 1.36 -6.32 14.32
N ILE A 16 0.80 -6.45 13.11
CA ILE A 16 1.49 -7.08 11.97
C ILE A 16 2.59 -6.18 11.43
N ALA A 17 2.30 -4.88 11.32
CA ALA A 17 3.25 -3.88 10.88
C ALA A 17 2.86 -2.55 11.51
N PRO A 18 3.64 -2.01 12.46
CA PRO A 18 3.33 -0.72 13.07
C PRO A 18 3.36 0.36 11.99
N PHE A 19 2.16 0.69 11.49
CA PHE A 19 1.92 1.39 10.22
C PHE A 19 2.65 2.74 10.15
N TYR A 20 2.78 3.39 11.31
CA TYR A 20 3.48 4.65 11.49
C TYR A 20 4.94 4.60 11.00
N TYR A 21 5.69 3.54 11.29
CA TYR A 21 7.11 3.45 10.90
C TYR A 21 7.27 3.28 9.38
N PHE A 22 6.40 2.48 8.77
CA PHE A 22 6.41 2.27 7.33
C PHE A 22 5.97 3.50 6.55
N LEU A 23 5.20 4.40 7.15
CA LEU A 23 4.85 5.67 6.52
C LEU A 23 5.92 6.75 6.68
N ILE A 24 6.40 6.93 7.91
CA ILE A 24 7.19 8.11 8.23
C ILE A 24 8.64 7.99 7.79
N ILE A 25 9.23 6.81 7.90
CA ILE A 25 10.62 6.61 7.49
C ILE A 25 10.78 6.91 5.99
N PRO A 26 9.98 6.32 5.08
CA PRO A 26 10.05 6.66 3.66
C PRO A 26 9.76 8.14 3.39
N PHE A 27 8.77 8.73 4.08
CA PHE A 27 8.45 10.14 3.89
C PHE A 27 9.61 11.06 4.26
N VAL A 28 10.22 10.86 5.42
CA VAL A 28 11.34 11.69 5.91
C VAL A 28 12.56 11.56 4.98
N ILE A 29 12.88 10.34 4.52
CA ILE A 29 13.96 10.11 3.56
C ILE A 29 13.68 10.86 2.24
N ALA A 30 12.48 10.70 1.69
CA ALA A 30 12.10 11.35 0.43
C ALA A 30 12.06 12.89 0.55
N LEU A 31 11.58 13.41 1.68
CA LEU A 31 11.57 14.85 1.98
C LEU A 31 12.99 15.42 2.05
N THR A 32 13.87 14.75 2.79
CA THR A 32 15.29 15.11 2.89
C THR A 32 15.91 15.19 1.49
N ILE A 33 15.67 14.19 0.66
CA ILE A 33 16.25 14.13 -0.68
C ILE A 33 15.80 15.29 -1.58
N ILE A 34 14.53 15.69 -1.48
CA ILE A 34 14.02 16.83 -2.25
C ILE A 34 14.56 18.16 -1.73
N CYS A 35 14.66 18.32 -0.41
CA CYS A 35 15.07 19.55 0.25
C CYS A 35 16.57 19.86 0.07
N PHE A 36 17.42 18.84 0.04
CA PHE A 36 18.88 19.00 -0.05
C PHE A 36 19.44 18.94 -1.48
N ASP A 37 18.56 18.95 -2.49
CA ASP A 37 18.90 19.07 -3.92
C ASP A 37 19.96 18.07 -4.43
N PHE A 38 19.93 16.84 -3.92
CA PHE A 38 20.84 15.79 -4.38
C PHE A 38 20.56 15.39 -5.84
N GLU A 39 21.61 15.30 -6.66
CA GLU A 39 21.51 14.79 -8.03
C GLU A 39 21.49 13.26 -8.05
N PHE A 40 20.34 12.67 -8.37
CA PHE A 40 20.18 11.22 -8.49
C PHE A 40 19.91 10.78 -9.94
N ARG A 41 20.64 9.78 -10.42
CA ARG A 41 20.16 8.92 -11.51
C ARG A 41 19.24 7.88 -10.85
N GLY A 42 17.96 7.86 -11.21
CA GLY A 42 16.96 6.96 -10.60
C GLY A 42 17.45 5.51 -10.46
N ILE A 43 16.92 4.80 -9.46
CA ILE A 43 17.44 3.52 -8.97
C ILE A 43 17.16 2.37 -9.96
N PHE A 44 16.05 2.44 -10.69
CA PHE A 44 15.65 1.38 -11.61
C PHE A 44 15.79 1.81 -13.07
N PRO A 45 16.26 0.89 -13.95
CA PRO A 45 16.39 1.17 -15.38
C PRO A 45 15.03 1.15 -16.11
N ASN A 46 14.06 0.37 -15.61
CA ASN A 46 12.76 0.12 -16.25
C ASN A 46 11.59 0.90 -15.65
N THR A 47 11.85 1.82 -14.72
CA THR A 47 10.86 2.77 -14.20
C THR A 47 10.78 4.01 -15.12
N GLN A 48 9.92 4.99 -14.81
CA GLN A 48 9.71 6.19 -15.63
C GLN A 48 11.02 6.74 -16.26
N GLN A 49 11.08 6.80 -17.60
CA GLN A 49 12.30 7.06 -18.38
C GLN A 49 12.63 8.55 -18.58
N LEU A 50 13.96 8.78 -18.63
CA LEU A 50 14.84 9.87 -19.09
C LEU A 50 14.37 11.32 -19.35
N GLN A 51 13.13 11.59 -19.76
CA GLN A 51 12.73 12.97 -20.06
C GLN A 51 12.26 13.72 -18.79
N ILE A 52 11.76 12.99 -17.78
CA ILE A 52 11.31 13.56 -16.50
C ILE A 52 12.51 13.96 -15.63
N SER A 53 12.41 15.08 -14.89
CA SER A 53 13.41 15.51 -13.89
C SER A 53 13.91 14.35 -13.00
N SER A 54 15.23 14.32 -12.75
CA SER A 54 15.93 13.35 -11.90
C SER A 54 15.21 13.07 -10.57
N LYS A 55 14.67 14.11 -9.93
CA LYS A 55 13.93 14.01 -8.66
C LYS A 55 12.64 13.20 -8.76
N HIS A 56 11.88 13.38 -9.83
CA HIS A 56 10.60 12.67 -10.00
C HIS A 56 10.84 11.17 -10.24
N LYS A 57 11.84 10.86 -11.07
CA LYS A 57 12.26 9.48 -11.32
C LYS A 57 12.73 8.84 -10.01
N PHE A 58 13.57 9.53 -9.25
CA PHE A 58 14.01 9.06 -7.94
C PHE A 58 12.84 8.76 -7.00
N LEU A 59 11.88 9.68 -6.86
CA LEU A 59 10.73 9.51 -5.96
C LEU A 59 9.87 8.31 -6.36
N ASN A 60 9.61 8.15 -7.65
CA ASN A 60 8.87 7.00 -8.15
C ASN A 60 9.59 5.67 -7.81
N ASP A 61 10.89 5.60 -8.06
CA ASP A 61 11.71 4.39 -7.82
C ASP A 61 11.80 4.07 -6.33
N PHE A 62 12.02 5.10 -5.52
CA PHE A 62 12.13 4.99 -4.07
C PHE A 62 10.83 4.45 -3.46
N PHE A 63 9.69 5.06 -3.78
CA PHE A 63 8.40 4.57 -3.25
C PHE A 63 7.99 3.22 -3.83
N ALA A 64 8.39 2.88 -5.07
CA ALA A 64 8.22 1.53 -5.61
C ALA A 64 8.99 0.50 -4.78
N MET A 65 10.28 0.76 -4.48
CA MET A 65 11.08 -0.10 -3.58
C MET A 65 10.45 -0.22 -2.20
N CYS A 66 10.07 0.90 -1.58
CA CYS A 66 9.42 0.89 -0.28
C CYS A 66 8.14 0.05 -0.31
N THR A 67 7.34 0.13 -1.38
CA THR A 67 6.13 -0.67 -1.55
C THR A 67 6.46 -2.16 -1.51
N TRP A 68 7.40 -2.65 -2.33
CA TRP A 68 7.74 -4.08 -2.38
C TRP A 68 8.39 -4.60 -1.11
N ILE A 69 9.31 -3.83 -0.52
CA ILE A 69 9.95 -4.18 0.76
C ILE A 69 8.88 -4.29 1.85
N THR A 70 7.96 -3.33 1.91
CA THR A 70 6.90 -3.36 2.94
C THR A 70 5.93 -4.52 2.72
N ILE A 71 5.54 -4.82 1.47
CA ILE A 71 4.76 -6.02 1.15
C ILE A 71 5.47 -7.26 1.69
N ALA A 72 6.74 -7.45 1.35
CA ALA A 72 7.51 -8.61 1.77
C ALA A 72 7.56 -8.74 3.30
N LEU A 73 7.80 -7.63 4.00
CA LEU A 73 7.86 -7.59 5.46
C LEU A 73 6.51 -7.89 6.12
N ILE A 74 5.39 -7.38 5.58
CA ILE A 74 4.05 -7.68 6.09
C ILE A 74 3.77 -9.19 5.98
N PHE A 75 4.04 -9.80 4.81
CA PHE A 75 3.83 -11.24 4.63
C PHE A 75 4.79 -12.09 5.48
N PHE A 76 6.04 -11.64 5.64
CA PHE A 76 7.01 -12.28 6.52
C PHE A 76 6.55 -12.25 7.98
N SER A 77 6.18 -11.06 8.49
CA SER A 77 5.65 -10.86 9.84
C SER A 77 4.43 -11.75 10.09
N ARG A 78 3.47 -11.76 9.16
CA ARG A 78 2.29 -12.62 9.23
C ARG A 78 2.65 -14.11 9.32
N LYS A 79 3.65 -14.58 8.57
CA LYS A 79 4.01 -16.00 8.52
C LYS A 79 4.81 -16.47 9.73
N PHE A 80 5.73 -15.64 10.23
CA PHE A 80 6.72 -16.06 11.24
C PHE A 80 6.45 -15.51 12.65
N ILE A 81 5.86 -14.31 12.77
CA ILE A 81 5.59 -13.66 14.06
C ILE A 81 4.14 -13.92 14.47
N GLY A 82 3.21 -13.83 13.53
CA GLY A 82 1.79 -14.00 13.78
C GLY A 82 1.21 -12.87 14.66
N LEU A 83 0.00 -13.09 15.17
CA LEU A 83 -0.68 -12.13 16.04
C LEU A 83 -0.45 -12.47 17.50
N LYS A 84 -0.43 -11.45 18.36
CA LYS A 84 -0.51 -11.67 19.81
C LYS A 84 -1.82 -12.39 20.17
N PRO A 85 -1.84 -13.30 21.18
CA PRO A 85 -3.02 -14.09 21.51
C PRO A 85 -4.27 -13.25 21.81
N GLU A 86 -4.09 -12.14 22.53
CA GLU A 86 -5.17 -11.20 22.88
C GLU A 86 -5.80 -10.56 21.63
N ILE A 87 -4.96 -10.15 20.68
CA ILE A 87 -5.38 -9.52 19.42
C ILE A 87 -6.03 -10.56 18.51
N GLN A 88 -5.47 -11.77 18.47
CA GLN A 88 -6.04 -12.88 17.72
C GLN A 88 -7.47 -13.19 18.18
N LEU A 89 -7.70 -13.26 19.50
CA LEU A 89 -9.03 -13.51 20.06
C LEU A 89 -10.01 -12.35 19.78
N GLN A 90 -9.54 -11.10 19.88
CA GLN A 90 -10.33 -9.93 19.51
C GLN A 90 -10.77 -9.98 18.04
N VAL A 91 -9.84 -10.29 17.13
CA VAL A 91 -10.08 -10.37 15.69
C VAL A 91 -11.01 -11.54 15.36
N GLN A 92 -10.83 -12.70 16.01
CA GLN A 92 -11.74 -13.84 15.84
C GLN A 92 -13.17 -13.48 16.21
N ASN A 93 -13.39 -12.86 17.37
CA ASN A 93 -14.72 -12.45 17.81
C ASN A 93 -15.37 -11.44 16.85
N ASP A 94 -14.60 -10.48 16.35
CA ASP A 94 -15.12 -9.48 15.42
C ASP A 94 -15.42 -10.05 14.04
N VAL A 95 -14.57 -10.96 13.53
CA VAL A 95 -14.84 -11.69 12.29
C VAL A 95 -16.11 -12.54 12.44
N ILE A 96 -16.26 -13.29 13.54
CA ILE A 96 -17.45 -14.11 13.83
C ILE A 96 -18.71 -13.24 13.90
N LYS A 97 -18.62 -12.05 14.49
CA LYS A 97 -19.74 -11.10 14.55
C LYS A 97 -20.09 -10.57 13.17
N GLN A 98 -19.09 -10.27 12.33
CA GLN A 98 -19.31 -9.71 11.00
C GLN A 98 -19.86 -10.75 10.01
N ILE A 99 -19.42 -12.01 10.04
CA ILE A 99 -19.97 -13.04 9.13
C ILE A 99 -21.45 -13.35 9.37
N ARG A 100 -22.01 -12.99 10.53
CA ARG A 100 -23.45 -13.10 10.79
C ARG A 100 -24.28 -12.12 9.98
N THR A 101 -23.66 -11.06 9.44
CA THR A 101 -24.32 -10.12 8.54
C THR A 101 -24.05 -10.50 7.09
N ARG A 102 -25.02 -10.26 6.20
CA ARG A 102 -24.90 -10.53 4.76
C ARG A 102 -23.71 -9.77 4.14
N ASP A 103 -23.49 -8.54 4.62
CA ASP A 103 -22.40 -7.67 4.15
C ASP A 103 -21.03 -8.17 4.60
N GLY A 104 -20.90 -8.68 5.84
CA GLY A 104 -19.65 -9.25 6.32
C GLY A 104 -19.30 -10.55 5.60
N LEU A 105 -20.29 -11.39 5.28
CA LEU A 105 -20.07 -12.59 4.46
C LEU A 105 -19.55 -12.23 3.05
N ALA A 106 -20.09 -11.16 2.44
CA ALA A 106 -19.64 -10.66 1.15
C ALA A 106 -18.22 -10.07 1.20
N MET A 107 -17.88 -9.36 2.28
CA MET A 107 -16.56 -8.77 2.52
C MET A 107 -15.45 -9.84 2.56
N TYR A 108 -15.72 -11.00 3.16
CA TYR A 108 -14.75 -12.10 3.24
C TYR A 108 -14.85 -13.13 2.10
N SER A 109 -15.64 -12.83 1.06
CA SER A 109 -15.84 -13.71 -0.08
C SER A 109 -14.56 -13.97 -0.89
N ALA A 110 -14.57 -15.06 -1.68
CA ALA A 110 -13.43 -15.38 -2.55
C ALA A 110 -13.22 -14.28 -3.60
N THR A 111 -14.33 -13.69 -4.08
CA THR A 111 -14.35 -12.57 -5.01
C THR A 111 -13.61 -11.35 -4.47
N MET A 112 -13.81 -11.00 -3.19
CA MET A 112 -13.06 -9.91 -2.57
C MET A 112 -11.57 -10.20 -2.50
N THR A 113 -11.18 -11.45 -2.25
CA THR A 113 -9.76 -11.84 -2.27
C THR A 113 -9.14 -11.60 -3.64
N PHE A 114 -9.82 -11.99 -4.73
CA PHE A 114 -9.37 -11.73 -6.09
C PHE A 114 -9.34 -10.23 -6.42
N PHE A 115 -10.32 -9.45 -5.95
CA PHE A 115 -10.34 -8.00 -6.12
C PHE A 115 -9.10 -7.33 -5.52
N PHE A 116 -8.73 -7.69 -4.29
CA PHE A 116 -7.53 -7.14 -3.66
C PHE A 116 -6.23 -7.60 -4.34
N ILE A 117 -6.15 -8.86 -4.80
CA ILE A 117 -5.00 -9.33 -5.59
C ILE A 117 -4.86 -8.52 -6.88
N PHE A 118 -5.95 -8.37 -7.63
CA PHE A 118 -5.97 -7.58 -8.85
C PHE A 118 -5.55 -6.14 -8.57
N PHE A 119 -6.07 -5.54 -7.50
CA PHE A 119 -5.73 -4.18 -7.10
C PHE A 119 -4.24 -4.01 -6.73
N ILE A 120 -3.66 -4.95 -5.99
CA ILE A 120 -2.23 -4.97 -5.65
C ILE A 120 -1.38 -5.07 -6.92
N ILE A 121 -1.79 -5.89 -7.89
CA ILE A 121 -1.12 -5.99 -9.19
C ILE A 121 -1.22 -4.65 -9.95
N CYS A 122 -2.41 -4.06 -10.04
CA CYS A 122 -2.60 -2.77 -10.71
C CYS A 122 -1.75 -1.66 -10.08
N ILE A 123 -1.75 -1.54 -8.76
CA ILE A 123 -0.88 -0.62 -8.04
C ILE A 123 0.60 -0.90 -8.33
N SER A 124 1.00 -2.17 -8.32
CA SER A 124 2.39 -2.54 -8.61
C SER A 124 2.80 -2.14 -10.03
N LEU A 125 1.90 -2.32 -11.00
CA LEU A 125 2.09 -1.92 -12.40
C LEU A 125 2.15 -0.40 -12.56
N THR A 126 1.42 0.37 -11.75
CA THR A 126 1.45 1.84 -11.84
C THR A 126 2.81 2.46 -11.47
N TRP A 127 3.75 1.70 -10.87
CA TRP A 127 5.13 2.15 -10.64
C TRP A 127 6.01 2.05 -11.88
N PHE A 128 5.61 1.23 -12.84
CA PHE A 128 6.30 1.03 -14.12
C PHE A 128 5.61 1.85 -15.21
N PRO A 129 6.36 2.41 -16.17
CA PRO A 129 5.82 3.35 -17.14
C PRO A 129 4.79 2.71 -18.06
N SER A 130 3.67 3.41 -18.26
CA SER A 130 2.84 3.32 -19.47
C SER A 130 3.27 4.44 -20.42
N ASP A 131 4.13 4.06 -21.36
CA ASP A 131 4.63 4.83 -22.50
C ASP A 131 5.46 6.09 -22.16
N PRO A 132 6.73 6.18 -22.62
CA PRO A 132 7.62 7.32 -22.37
C PRO A 132 7.19 8.61 -23.09
N THR A 133 6.24 8.53 -24.01
CA THR A 133 5.81 9.68 -24.80
C THR A 133 4.71 10.47 -24.10
N LEU A 134 4.85 11.80 -24.06
CA LEU A 134 3.70 12.68 -23.85
C LEU A 134 2.70 12.34 -24.97
N PRO A 135 1.44 12.01 -24.63
CA PRO A 135 0.47 11.65 -25.64
C PRO A 135 0.25 12.86 -26.54
N GLU A 136 -0.23 12.64 -27.77
CA GLU A 136 -0.38 13.73 -28.74
C GLU A 136 -1.20 14.89 -28.16
N THR A 137 -0.80 16.12 -28.52
CA THR A 137 -1.47 17.34 -28.10
C THR A 137 -2.95 17.29 -28.49
N GLY A 138 -3.87 17.32 -27.52
CA GLY A 138 -5.32 17.20 -27.76
C GLY A 138 -5.92 15.81 -27.46
N SER A 139 -5.09 14.82 -27.15
CA SER A 139 -5.56 13.50 -26.66
C SER A 139 -6.13 13.57 -25.23
N LYS A 140 -7.03 12.63 -24.91
CA LYS A 140 -7.58 12.49 -23.55
C LYS A 140 -6.44 12.20 -22.57
N GLY A 141 -6.29 13.06 -21.56
CA GLY A 141 -5.26 12.91 -20.53
C GLY A 141 -3.93 13.63 -20.83
N TYR A 142 -3.79 14.32 -21.97
CA TYR A 142 -2.61 15.15 -22.28
C TYR A 142 -2.37 16.23 -21.23
N ILE A 143 -3.42 17.01 -20.90
CA ILE A 143 -3.33 18.11 -19.93
C ILE A 143 -2.87 17.59 -18.56
N LEU A 144 -3.40 16.44 -18.13
CA LEU A 144 -3.06 15.83 -16.85
C LEU A 144 -1.62 15.31 -16.83
N LYS A 145 -1.20 14.54 -17.87
CA LYS A 145 0.19 14.06 -17.99
C LYS A 145 1.18 15.23 -18.06
N LYS A 146 0.85 16.28 -18.79
CA LYS A 146 1.67 17.51 -18.88
C LYS A 146 1.76 18.23 -17.53
N ALA A 147 0.66 18.38 -16.80
CA ALA A 147 0.65 18.99 -15.48
C ALA A 147 1.50 18.22 -14.45
N LEU A 148 1.41 16.88 -14.46
CA LEU A 148 2.26 16.00 -13.64
C LEU A 148 3.74 16.11 -14.01
N TYR A 149 4.04 16.29 -15.29
CA TYR A 149 5.40 16.40 -15.79
C TYR A 149 6.11 17.69 -15.35
N PHE A 150 5.38 18.82 -15.33
CA PHE A 150 5.90 20.13 -14.91
C PHE A 150 5.64 20.44 -13.44
N ALA A 151 5.16 19.47 -12.67
CA ALA A 151 4.86 19.66 -11.26
C ALA A 151 6.10 19.99 -10.44
N LYS A 152 5.94 20.83 -9.41
CA LYS A 152 7.00 21.08 -8.44
C LYS A 152 7.35 19.77 -7.70
N PRO A 153 8.62 19.52 -7.34
CA PRO A 153 9.05 18.32 -6.64
C PRO A 153 8.22 17.97 -5.39
N GLY A 154 7.78 18.97 -4.62
CA GLY A 154 6.93 18.76 -3.45
C GLY A 154 5.52 18.22 -3.76
N LEU A 155 4.92 18.59 -4.89
CA LEU A 155 3.62 18.06 -5.31
C LEU A 155 3.75 16.60 -5.75
N ILE A 156 4.87 16.25 -6.39
CA ILE A 156 5.14 14.87 -6.81
C ILE A 156 5.50 13.98 -5.62
N LEU A 157 6.24 14.51 -4.63
CA LEU A 157 6.41 13.84 -3.34
C LEU A 157 5.06 13.47 -2.74
N PHE A 158 4.14 14.43 -2.65
CA PHE A 158 2.82 14.21 -2.08
C PHE A 158 2.06 13.13 -2.84
N ILE A 159 2.02 13.19 -4.17
CA ILE A 159 1.31 12.20 -5.00
C ILE A 159 1.91 10.79 -4.82
N GLN A 160 3.24 10.66 -4.89
CA GLN A 160 3.89 9.36 -4.78
C GLN A 160 3.78 8.79 -3.36
N TYR A 161 3.88 9.63 -2.35
CA TYR A 161 3.66 9.26 -0.95
C TYR A 161 2.21 8.85 -0.68
N PHE A 162 1.24 9.58 -1.22
CA PHE A 162 -0.18 9.23 -1.10
C PHE A 162 -0.47 7.88 -1.75
N LYS A 163 0.06 7.66 -2.96
CA LYS A 163 -0.02 6.38 -3.66
C LYS A 163 0.61 5.25 -2.85
N TYR A 164 1.79 5.46 -2.27
CA TYR A 164 2.45 4.49 -1.38
C TYR A 164 1.59 4.17 -0.14
N THR A 165 1.09 5.20 0.54
CA THR A 165 0.23 5.08 1.72
C THR A 165 -1.04 4.28 1.41
N LEU A 166 -1.68 4.58 0.28
CA LEU A 166 -2.86 3.86 -0.18
C LEU A 166 -2.51 2.39 -0.44
N SER A 167 -1.41 2.12 -1.14
CA SER A 167 -0.93 0.76 -1.40
C SER A 167 -0.80 -0.05 -0.12
N LEU A 168 -0.13 0.51 0.89
CA LEU A 168 0.05 -0.12 2.20
C LEU A 168 -1.28 -0.47 2.86
N LEU A 169 -2.22 0.47 2.89
CA LEU A 169 -3.54 0.26 3.49
C LEU A 169 -4.26 -0.91 2.82
N PHE A 170 -4.23 -0.99 1.48
CA PHE A 170 -4.85 -2.10 0.75
C PHE A 170 -4.18 -3.45 1.02
N ILE A 171 -2.85 -3.53 1.07
CA ILE A 171 -2.10 -4.77 1.37
C ILE A 171 -2.41 -5.28 2.78
N LEU A 172 -2.45 -4.36 3.74
CA LEU A 172 -2.75 -4.64 5.12
C LEU A 172 -4.18 -5.16 5.31
N TYR A 173 -5.15 -4.52 4.66
CA TYR A 173 -6.53 -4.98 4.66
C TYR A 173 -6.69 -6.33 3.95
N PHE A 174 -5.94 -6.57 2.87
CA PHE A 174 -5.89 -7.86 2.20
C PHE A 174 -5.40 -8.97 3.13
N VAL A 175 -4.33 -8.72 3.89
CA VAL A 175 -3.80 -9.67 4.88
C VAL A 175 -4.84 -9.97 5.96
N HIS A 176 -5.55 -8.96 6.46
CA HIS A 176 -6.67 -9.14 7.37
C HIS A 176 -7.77 -10.05 6.78
N ILE A 177 -8.17 -9.83 5.53
CA ILE A 177 -9.15 -10.68 4.83
C ILE A 177 -8.66 -12.14 4.76
N LEU A 178 -7.38 -12.37 4.44
CA LEU A 178 -6.83 -13.71 4.36
C LEU A 178 -6.86 -14.44 5.71
N ASP A 179 -6.58 -13.74 6.81
CA ASP A 179 -6.65 -14.32 8.16
C ASP A 179 -8.11 -14.55 8.60
N ALA A 180 -9.01 -13.60 8.32
CA ALA A 180 -10.44 -13.78 8.56
C ALA A 180 -11.00 -15.01 7.82
N ARG A 181 -10.62 -15.21 6.56
CA ARG A 181 -11.01 -16.41 5.79
C ARG A 181 -10.48 -17.70 6.40
N LYS A 182 -9.27 -17.69 6.97
CA LYS A 182 -8.71 -18.85 7.67
C LYS A 182 -9.57 -19.18 8.89
N ILE A 183 -9.94 -18.17 9.69
CA ILE A 183 -10.82 -18.31 10.86
C ILE A 183 -12.19 -18.88 10.46
N ILE A 184 -12.81 -18.34 9.39
CA ILE A 184 -14.12 -18.81 8.90
C ILE A 184 -14.07 -20.29 8.50
N LYS A 185 -12.99 -20.70 7.81
CA LYS A 185 -12.80 -22.10 7.37
C LYS A 185 -12.57 -23.04 8.55
N GLU A 186 -11.95 -22.58 9.63
CA GLU A 186 -11.78 -23.34 10.87
C GLU A 186 -13.13 -23.50 11.59
N GLN A 187 -13.97 -22.47 11.63
CA GLN A 187 -15.31 -22.51 12.22
C GLN A 187 -16.29 -23.39 11.44
N SER A 188 -16.22 -23.42 10.10
CA SER A 188 -17.12 -24.23 9.26
C SER A 188 -16.81 -25.74 9.26
N LYS A 189 -15.73 -26.17 9.93
CA LYS A 189 -15.34 -27.58 10.06
C LYS A 189 -15.79 -28.22 11.38
N ILE A 190 -16.31 -27.40 12.30
CA ILE A 190 -16.90 -27.81 13.58
C ILE A 190 -18.40 -27.95 13.35
#